data_AF-A0A1B6JJ09-F1
#
_entry.id   AF-A0A1B6JJ09-F1
#
_cell.length_a   1.000
_cell.length_b   1.000
_cell.length_c   1.000
_cell.angle_alpha   90.00
_cell.angle_beta   90.00
_cell.angle_gamma   90.00
#
_symmetry.space_group_name_H-M   'P 1'
#
loop_
_entity.id
_entity.type
_entity.pdbx_description
1 polymer ?
#
loop_
_entity_poly.entity_id
_entity_poly.type
_entity_poly.pdbx_seq_one_letter_code
_entity_poly.pdbx_strand_id
1 'polypeptide(L)'
;CAHLVEQELEGFSEMKRKMITLLETKSTELKDLDNRIVTVQVQQKQAKERRMFFEHAIEGMKLMIERHKEGSLVISGGCWDLYQQICAHRKIKPKLSQSDLKGQLDFIEKEITFMKEVSTLVNSNMQVQKK
;
A
#
# COMPACT_ATOMS: atom_id res chain seq x y z
N CYS A 1 -76.54 -31.12 25.78
CA CYS A 1 -76.14 -30.04 24.85
C CYS A 1 -75.24 -28.98 25.52
N ALA A 2 -75.62 -28.37 26.64
CA ALA A 2 -74.82 -27.30 27.28
C ALA A 2 -73.37 -27.71 27.62
N HIS A 3 -73.16 -28.90 28.19
CA HIS A 3 -71.82 -29.39 28.57
C HIS A 3 -70.86 -29.59 27.38
N LEU A 4 -71.38 -29.99 26.22
CA LEU A 4 -70.58 -30.15 24.99
C LEU A 4 -70.11 -28.78 24.47
N VAL A 5 -70.99 -27.78 24.50
CA VAL A 5 -70.67 -26.41 24.09
C VAL A 5 -69.62 -25.78 25.02
N GLU A 6 -69.72 -26.06 26.32
CA GLU A 6 -68.76 -25.57 27.32
C GLU A 6 -67.36 -26.19 27.14
N GLN A 7 -67.30 -27.50 26.88
CA GLN A 7 -66.05 -28.20 26.59
C GLN A 7 -65.40 -27.72 25.28
N GLU A 8 -66.20 -27.44 24.24
CA GLU A 8 -65.69 -26.85 22.99
C GLU A 8 -65.17 -25.42 23.22
N LEU A 9 -65.89 -24.59 23.99
CA LEU A 9 -65.47 -23.23 24.36
C LEU A 9 -64.15 -23.22 25.14
N GLU A 10 -63.96 -24.18 26.05
CA GLU A 10 -62.71 -24.34 26.79
C GLU A 10 -61.57 -24.76 25.86
N GLY A 11 -61.81 -25.71 24.95
CA GLY A 11 -60.85 -26.10 23.91
C GLY A 11 -60.44 -24.95 22.98
N PHE A 12 -61.40 -24.13 22.54
CA PHE A 12 -61.12 -22.92 21.76
C PHE A 12 -60.34 -21.88 22.56
N SER A 13 -60.65 -21.72 23.85
CA SER A 13 -59.94 -20.80 24.73
C SER A 13 -58.49 -21.21 24.97
N GLU A 14 -58.25 -22.51 25.13
CA GLU A 14 -56.89 -23.05 25.25
C GLU A 14 -56.11 -22.92 23.94
N MET A 15 -56.74 -23.21 22.80
CA MET A 15 -56.13 -23.03 21.48
C MET A 15 -55.77 -21.57 21.22
N LYS A 16 -56.66 -20.63 21.56
CA LYS A 16 -56.41 -19.19 21.47
C LYS A 16 -55.20 -18.79 22.32
N ARG A 17 -55.10 -19.30 23.55
CA ARG A 17 -53.96 -19.02 24.44
C ARG A 17 -52.65 -19.52 23.83
N LYS A 18 -52.63 -20.77 23.33
CA LYS A 18 -51.46 -21.35 22.65
C LYS A 18 -51.04 -20.55 21.41
N MET A 19 -52.01 -20.10 20.61
CA MET A 19 -51.75 -19.25 19.45
C MET A 19 -51.14 -17.91 19.83
N ILE A 20 -51.65 -17.24 20.87
CA ILE A 20 -51.10 -15.97 21.36
C ILE A 20 -49.65 -16.16 21.82
N THR A 21 -49.38 -17.16 22.66
CA THR A 21 -48.01 -17.42 23.15
C THR A 21 -47.05 -17.77 22.01
N LEU A 22 -47.50 -18.55 21.02
CA LEU A 22 -46.69 -18.85 19.84
C LEU A 22 -46.39 -17.59 19.03
N LEU A 23 -47.39 -16.72 18.84
CA LEU A 23 -47.23 -15.46 18.12
C LEU A 23 -46.25 -14.52 18.82
N GLU A 24 -46.33 -14.40 20.14
CA GLU A 24 -45.40 -13.59 20.96
C GLU A 24 -43.98 -14.13 20.87
N THR A 25 -43.82 -15.46 20.96
CA THR A 25 -42.51 -16.13 20.83
C THR A 25 -41.91 -15.86 19.46
N LYS A 26 -42.69 -16.08 18.37
CA LYS A 26 -42.22 -15.86 17.00
C LYS A 26 -41.94 -14.38 16.71
N SER A 27 -42.75 -13.47 17.26
CA SER A 27 -42.49 -12.03 17.16
C SER A 27 -41.16 -11.65 17.81
N THR A 28 -40.85 -12.24 18.96
CA THR A 28 -39.60 -11.99 19.69
C THR A 28 -38.40 -12.55 18.93
N GLU A 29 -38.50 -13.78 18.42
CA GLU A 29 -37.47 -14.38 17.56
C GLU A 29 -37.20 -13.55 16.30
N LEU A 30 -38.25 -13.04 15.64
CA LEU A 30 -38.12 -12.19 14.47
C LEU A 30 -37.38 -10.88 14.78
N LYS A 31 -37.66 -10.25 15.94
CA LYS A 31 -36.95 -9.04 16.37
C LYS A 31 -35.47 -9.32 16.65
N ASP A 32 -35.14 -10.44 17.28
CA ASP A 32 -33.74 -10.81 17.51
C ASP A 32 -32.99 -11.04 16.19
N LEU A 33 -33.61 -11.73 15.24
CA LEU A 33 -33.05 -11.94 13.91
C LEU A 33 -32.84 -10.62 13.16
N ASP A 34 -33.80 -9.70 13.22
CA ASP A 34 -33.68 -8.38 12.60
C ASP A 34 -32.48 -7.60 13.16
N ASN A 35 -32.33 -7.57 14.49
CA ASN A 35 -31.19 -6.95 15.14
C ASN A 35 -29.84 -7.56 14.71
N ARG A 36 -29.79 -8.89 14.56
CA ARG A 36 -28.59 -9.59 14.07
C ARG A 36 -28.30 -9.24 12.61
N ILE A 37 -29.33 -9.15 11.76
CA ILE A 37 -29.18 -8.74 10.35
C ILE A 37 -28.60 -7.34 10.28
N VAL A 38 -29.13 -6.39 11.04
CA VAL A 38 -28.60 -5.01 11.10
C VAL A 38 -27.14 -5.01 11.55
N THR A 39 -26.80 -5.79 12.56
CA THR A 39 -25.41 -5.91 13.05
C THR A 39 -24.47 -6.40 11.95
N VAL A 40 -24.85 -7.46 11.23
CA VAL A 40 -24.04 -8.00 10.12
C VAL A 40 -23.93 -7.00 8.97
N GLN A 41 -24.99 -6.28 8.64
CA GLN A 41 -24.95 -5.24 7.61
C GLN A 41 -23.98 -4.10 7.96
N VAL A 42 -23.97 -3.66 9.22
CA VAL A 42 -23.01 -2.65 9.71
C VAL A 42 -21.57 -3.17 9.59
N GLN A 43 -21.32 -4.40 10.04
CA GLN A 43 -19.99 -5.03 9.92
C GLN A 43 -19.56 -5.17 8.45
N GLN A 44 -20.48 -5.55 7.56
CA GLN A 44 -20.21 -5.66 6.13
C GLN A 44 -19.85 -4.30 5.52
N LYS A 45 -20.57 -3.23 5.89
CA LYS A 45 -20.26 -1.87 5.44
C LYS A 45 -18.86 -1.44 5.87
N GLN A 46 -18.53 -1.63 7.15
CA GLN A 46 -17.19 -1.31 7.66
C GLN A 46 -16.08 -2.13 6.98
N ALA A 47 -16.34 -3.41 6.70
CA ALA A 47 -15.39 -4.25 5.99
C ALA A 47 -15.16 -3.77 4.54
N LYS A 48 -16.22 -3.35 3.85
CA LYS A 48 -16.12 -2.76 2.50
C LYS A 48 -15.32 -1.45 2.50
N GLU A 49 -15.56 -0.58 3.47
CA GLU A 49 -14.80 0.68 3.62
C GLU A 49 -13.32 0.42 3.87
N ARG A 50 -12.99 -0.50 4.78
CA ARG A 50 -11.59 -0.92 5.02
C ARG A 50 -10.94 -1.53 3.79
N ARG A 51 -11.66 -2.38 3.06
CA ARG A 51 -11.17 -2.97 1.81
C ARG A 51 -10.83 -1.88 0.78
N MET A 52 -11.73 -0.93 0.58
CA MET A 52 -11.52 0.18 -0.37
C MET A 52 -10.29 1.02 0.01
N PHE A 53 -10.12 1.30 1.31
CA PHE A 53 -8.93 1.98 1.82
C PHE A 53 -7.64 1.23 1.47
N PHE A 54 -7.59 -0.08 1.73
CA PHE A 54 -6.41 -0.90 1.41
C PHE A 54 -6.17 -1.02 -0.10
N GLU A 55 -7.20 -1.16 -0.91
CA GLU A 55 -7.08 -1.17 -2.37
C GLU A 55 -6.42 0.12 -2.87
N HIS A 56 -6.85 1.27 -2.37
CA HIS A 56 -6.24 2.56 -2.71
C HIS A 56 -4.79 2.67 -2.25
N ALA A 57 -4.49 2.25 -1.01
CA ALA A 57 -3.13 2.25 -0.48
C ALA A 57 -2.19 1.35 -1.29
N ILE A 58 -2.64 0.16 -1.68
CA ILE A 58 -1.90 -0.78 -2.53
C ILE A 58 -1.63 -0.15 -3.90
N GLU A 59 -2.61 0.50 -4.50
CA GLU A 59 -2.43 1.14 -5.80
C GLU A 59 -1.41 2.29 -5.72
N GLY A 60 -1.48 3.10 -4.67
CA GLY A 60 -0.46 4.13 -4.40
C GLY A 60 0.94 3.55 -4.23
N MET A 61 1.08 2.42 -3.52
CA MET A 61 2.36 1.72 -3.36
C MET A 61 2.90 1.19 -4.69
N LYS A 62 2.05 0.61 -5.56
CA LYS A 62 2.48 0.16 -6.89
C LYS A 62 3.04 1.30 -7.74
N LEU A 63 2.35 2.45 -7.75
CA LEU A 63 2.82 3.62 -8.50
C LEU A 63 4.16 4.13 -7.98
N MET A 64 4.38 4.12 -6.65
CA MET A 64 5.68 4.47 -6.08
C MET A 64 6.77 3.48 -6.47
N ILE A 65 6.48 2.18 -6.43
CA ILE A 65 7.45 1.14 -6.82
C ILE A 65 7.87 1.30 -8.28
N GLU A 66 6.93 1.51 -9.20
CA GLU A 66 7.29 1.71 -10.62
C GLU A 66 8.12 2.98 -10.83
N ARG A 67 7.78 4.09 -10.16
CA ARG A 67 8.60 5.33 -10.21
C ARG A 67 10.01 5.10 -9.66
N HIS A 68 10.14 4.37 -8.55
CA HIS A 68 11.46 4.05 -7.98
C HIS A 68 12.27 3.14 -8.89
N LYS A 69 11.62 2.19 -9.57
CA LYS A 69 12.26 1.32 -10.54
C LYS A 69 12.77 2.08 -11.76
N GLU A 70 11.95 2.98 -12.33
CA GLU A 70 12.36 3.89 -13.40
C GLU A 70 13.53 4.77 -12.95
N GLY A 71 13.43 5.40 -11.78
CA GLY A 71 14.51 6.21 -11.22
C GLY A 71 15.80 5.41 -11.01
N SER A 72 15.72 4.18 -10.52
CA SER A 72 16.87 3.31 -10.35
C SER A 72 17.52 2.93 -11.68
N LEU A 73 16.72 2.66 -12.72
CA LEU A 73 17.23 2.39 -14.07
C LEU A 73 17.95 3.60 -14.64
N VAL A 74 17.34 4.79 -14.55
CA VAL A 74 17.94 6.05 -15.00
C VAL A 74 19.25 6.34 -14.29
N ILE A 75 19.30 6.18 -12.96
CA ILE A 75 20.53 6.38 -12.18
C ILE A 75 21.60 5.39 -12.61
N SER A 76 21.27 4.09 -12.71
CA SER A 76 22.24 3.06 -13.09
C SER A 76 22.82 3.29 -14.50
N GLY A 77 21.98 3.67 -15.47
CA GLY A 77 22.41 4.02 -16.82
C GLY A 77 23.26 5.28 -16.85
N GLY A 78 22.83 6.34 -16.16
CA GLY A 78 23.56 7.60 -16.08
C GLY A 78 24.93 7.46 -15.41
N CYS A 79 25.05 6.64 -14.37
CA CYS A 79 26.34 6.32 -13.75
C CYS A 79 27.27 5.59 -14.71
N TRP A 80 26.75 4.64 -15.49
CA TRP A 80 27.53 3.94 -16.50
C TRP A 80 28.02 4.88 -17.60
N ASP A 81 27.14 5.72 -18.12
CA ASP A 81 27.47 6.68 -19.17
C ASP A 81 28.53 7.68 -18.69
N LEU A 82 28.38 8.20 -17.47
CA LEU A 82 29.36 9.11 -16.87
C LEU A 82 30.71 8.42 -16.67
N TYR A 83 30.71 7.18 -16.17
CA TYR A 83 31.93 6.38 -16.03
C TYR A 83 32.65 6.19 -17.38
N GLN A 84 31.91 5.84 -18.43
CA GLN A 84 32.44 5.68 -19.78
C GLN A 84 33.03 6.99 -20.32
N GLN A 85 32.32 8.10 -20.15
CA GLN A 85 32.77 9.42 -20.58
C GLN A 85 34.06 9.85 -19.87
N ILE A 86 34.16 9.64 -18.56
CA ILE A 86 35.38 9.91 -17.80
C ILE A 86 36.52 9.03 -18.31
N CYS A 87 36.27 7.74 -18.51
CA CYS A 87 37.28 6.82 -19.04
C CYS A 87 37.81 7.28 -20.42
N ALA A 88 36.89 7.67 -21.32
CA ALA A 88 37.24 8.19 -22.63
C ALA A 88 38.04 9.50 -22.53
N HIS A 89 37.64 10.42 -21.67
CA HIS A 89 38.34 11.69 -21.44
C HIS A 89 39.76 11.48 -20.91
N ARG A 90 39.94 10.52 -19.99
CA ARG A 90 41.23 10.10 -19.44
C ARG A 90 42.04 9.19 -20.36
N LYS A 91 41.48 8.81 -21.52
CA LYS A 91 42.07 7.85 -22.46
C LYS A 91 42.42 6.50 -21.80
N ILE A 92 41.61 6.06 -20.83
CA ILE A 92 41.75 4.76 -20.17
C ILE A 92 40.68 3.80 -20.68
N LYS A 93 41.02 2.51 -20.75
CA LYS A 93 40.06 1.47 -21.10
C LYS A 93 39.13 1.20 -19.90
N PRO A 94 37.80 1.22 -20.07
CA PRO A 94 36.86 0.84 -19.02
C PRO A 94 37.14 -0.59 -18.54
N LYS A 95 37.14 -0.79 -17.21
CA LYS A 95 37.39 -2.08 -16.56
C LYS A 95 36.20 -2.58 -15.73
N LEU A 96 35.30 -1.68 -15.35
CA LEU A 96 34.11 -2.01 -14.57
C LEU A 96 32.98 -2.48 -15.49
N SER A 97 32.07 -3.27 -14.94
CA SER A 97 30.86 -3.72 -15.63
C SER A 97 29.72 -2.72 -15.45
N GLN A 98 28.75 -2.72 -16.37
CA GLN A 98 27.56 -1.87 -16.26
C GLN A 98 26.72 -2.16 -15.00
N SER A 99 26.71 -3.41 -14.54
CA SER A 99 26.02 -3.80 -13.31
C SER A 99 26.73 -3.38 -12.02
N ASP A 100 28.03 -3.02 -12.08
CA ASP A 100 28.81 -2.62 -10.91
C ASP A 100 28.62 -1.13 -10.57
N LEU A 101 27.40 -0.78 -10.15
CA LEU A 101 27.04 0.60 -9.83
C LEU A 101 27.91 1.20 -8.72
N LYS A 102 28.24 0.41 -7.69
CA LYS A 102 29.05 0.87 -6.56
C LYS A 102 30.47 1.18 -7.02
N GLY A 103 31.11 0.28 -7.76
CA GLY A 103 32.43 0.53 -8.33
C GLY A 103 32.46 1.75 -9.24
N GLN A 104 31.41 1.95 -10.05
CA GLN A 104 31.28 3.13 -10.91
C GLN A 104 31.20 4.42 -10.09
N LEU A 105 30.36 4.46 -9.05
CA LEU A 105 30.21 5.63 -8.17
C LEU A 105 31.51 5.95 -7.42
N ASP A 106 32.17 4.94 -6.85
CA ASP A 106 33.46 5.10 -6.15
C ASP A 106 34.54 5.67 -7.09
N PHE A 107 34.52 5.26 -8.37
CA PHE A 107 35.44 5.79 -9.38
C PHE A 107 35.11 7.24 -9.73
N ILE A 108 33.84 7.55 -9.97
CA ILE A 108 33.36 8.91 -10.30
C ILE A 108 33.68 9.87 -9.15
N GLU A 109 33.46 9.48 -7.90
CA GLU A 109 33.76 10.31 -6.72
C GLU A 109 35.25 10.66 -6.62
N LYS A 110 36.12 9.66 -6.78
CA LYS A 110 37.58 9.87 -6.80
C LYS A 110 38.00 10.82 -7.90
N GLU A 111 37.41 10.67 -9.09
CA GLU A 111 37.71 11.55 -10.21
C GLU A 111 37.25 12.99 -9.96
N ILE A 112 36.04 13.20 -9.42
CA ILE A 112 35.54 14.53 -9.05
C ILE A 112 36.47 15.18 -8.02
N THR A 113 36.91 14.41 -7.03
CA THR A 113 37.84 14.88 -5.98
C THR A 113 39.16 15.32 -6.60
N PHE A 114 39.75 14.49 -7.47
CA PHE A 114 40.98 14.82 -8.18
C PHE A 114 40.82 16.09 -9.04
N MET A 115 39.72 16.23 -9.79
CA MET A 115 39.48 17.41 -10.63
C MET A 115 39.35 18.69 -9.80
N LYS A 116 38.76 18.61 -8.61
CA LYS A 116 38.70 19.74 -7.66
C LYS A 116 40.09 20.12 -7.16
N GLU A 117 40.91 19.14 -6.78
CA GLU A 117 42.29 19.38 -6.32
C GLU A 117 43.14 20.05 -7.41
N VAL A 118 43.10 19.52 -8.64
CA VAL A 118 43.79 20.13 -9.78
C VAL A 118 43.32 21.55 -10.02
N SER A 119 42.01 21.79 -9.99
CA SER A 119 41.45 23.13 -10.20
C SER A 119 41.91 24.12 -9.14
N THR A 120 41.96 23.71 -7.87
CA THR A 120 42.49 24.53 -6.77
C THR A 120 43.97 24.85 -6.99
N LEU A 121 44.80 23.86 -7.32
CA LEU A 121 46.23 24.05 -7.58
C LEU A 121 46.50 24.99 -8.75
N VAL A 122 45.75 24.84 -9.84
CA VAL A 122 45.83 25.71 -11.03
C VAL A 122 45.46 27.15 -10.69
N ASN A 123 44.40 27.36 -9.91
CA ASN A 123 43.98 28.69 -9.48
C ASN A 123 44.98 29.34 -8.51
N SER A 124 45.57 28.58 -7.58
CA SER A 124 46.62 29.07 -6.68
C SER A 124 47.88 29.47 -7.44
N ASN A 125 48.33 28.66 -8.42
CA ASN A 125 49.51 28.97 -9.22
C ASN A 125 49.30 30.18 -10.14
N MET A 126 48.10 30.39 -10.67
CA MET A 126 47.77 31.59 -11.44
C MET A 126 47.81 32.89 -10.61
N GLN A 127 47.57 32.83 -9.30
CA GLN A 127 47.70 34.01 -8.42
C GLN A 127 49.16 34.34 -8.08
N VAL A 128 50.03 33.32 -8.03
CA VAL A 128 51.48 33.51 -7.79
C VAL A 128 52.18 34.11 -9.01
N GLN A 129 51.78 33.74 -10.24
CA GLN A 129 52.36 34.29 -11.47
C GLN A 129 51.89 35.71 -11.84
N LYS A 130 50.89 36.26 -11.15
CA LYS A 130 50.37 37.64 -11.35
C LYS A 130 50.97 38.67 -10.40
N LYS A 131 51.91 38.28 -9.52
CA LYS A 131 52.72 39.16 -8.69
C LYS A 131 54.12 39.26 -9.25
#